data_AF-A0A381SYM8-F1
#
_entry.id   AF-A0A381SYM8-F1
#
_cell.length_a   1.000
_cell.length_b   1.000
_cell.length_c   1.000
_cell.angle_alpha   90.00
_cell.angle_beta   90.00
_cell.angle_gamma   90.00
#
_symmetry.space_group_name_H-M   'P 1'
#
loop_
_entity.id
_entity.type
_entity.pdbx_description
1 polymer ?
#
loop_
_entity_poly.entity_id
_entity_poly.type
_entity_poly.pdbx_seq_one_letter_code
_entity_poly.pdbx_strand_id
1 'polypeptide(L)'
;MMQYVMDVLFRWGHIVFGVAWIGLLYYFNFVQTEYVKEAEDSAKADVMQKLAPRALWWFRWAALFTFLTGLILIWFITSEAPRFSLGISFGVLMGTIMMLNVWGIIWPNQKIVIGLSSGDKAKAAPKAGLASRTNTLMSLPMLYFMVASAHATPATNGGLWSGEGDLAVSMTGFIVGLIIILAIEANALWGKMNGAIQSVNAVITSSIVLTVIMAIVTSAL
;
A
#
# COMPACT_ATOMS: atom_id res chain seq x y z
N MET A 1 10.25 28.21 13.78
CA MET A 1 8.88 27.97 14.29
C MET A 1 7.93 27.52 13.17
N MET A 2 7.71 28.31 12.12
CA MET A 2 6.82 27.94 11.00
C MET A 2 7.16 26.58 10.37
N GLN A 3 8.44 26.33 10.08
CA GLN A 3 8.90 25.09 9.46
C GLN A 3 8.61 23.84 10.31
N TYR A 4 8.85 23.92 11.63
CA TYR A 4 8.52 22.85 12.57
C TYR A 4 7.02 22.55 12.59
N VAL A 5 6.18 23.59 12.62
CA VAL A 5 4.72 23.44 12.57
C VAL A 5 4.30 22.73 11.27
N MET A 6 4.90 23.09 10.15
CA MET A 6 4.61 22.45 8.86
C MET A 6 5.05 20.98 8.81
N ASP A 7 6.24 20.64 9.30
CA ASP A 7 6.68 19.23 9.40
C ASP A 7 5.69 18.39 10.22
N VAL A 8 5.32 18.86 11.42
CA VAL A 8 4.37 18.18 12.30
C VAL A 8 3.00 18.05 11.63
N LEU A 9 2.50 19.12 11.00
CA LEU A 9 1.20 19.13 10.34
C LEU A 9 1.13 18.11 9.19
N PHE A 10 2.14 18.09 8.32
CA PHE A 10 2.16 17.17 7.19
C PHE A 10 2.37 15.72 7.61
N ARG A 11 3.17 15.48 8.67
CA ARG A 11 3.35 14.14 9.25
C ARG A 11 2.07 13.63 9.88
N TRP A 12 1.40 14.46 10.66
CA TRP A 12 0.11 14.16 11.24
C TRP A 12 -0.93 13.88 10.15
N GLY A 13 -1.02 14.74 9.14
CA GLY A 13 -1.91 14.55 7.99
C GLY A 13 -1.64 13.24 7.25
N HIS A 14 -0.37 12.95 6.96
CA HIS A 14 0.05 11.70 6.30
C HIS A 14 -0.40 10.46 7.08
N ILE A 15 -0.24 10.47 8.42
CA ILE A 15 -0.68 9.38 9.28
C ILE A 15 -2.21 9.24 9.26
N VAL A 16 -2.95 10.35 9.39
CA VAL A 16 -4.43 10.33 9.39
C VAL A 16 -4.96 9.77 8.07
N PHE A 17 -4.47 10.26 6.94
CA PHE A 17 -4.87 9.75 5.63
C PHE A 17 -4.40 8.31 5.42
N GLY A 18 -3.21 7.95 5.88
CA GLY A 18 -2.67 6.59 5.80
C GLY A 18 -3.50 5.58 6.57
N VAL A 19 -3.94 5.92 7.79
CA VAL A 19 -4.84 5.10 8.60
C VAL A 19 -6.17 4.90 7.89
N ALA A 20 -6.77 5.97 7.34
CA ALA A 20 -8.01 5.86 6.58
C ALA A 20 -7.83 4.99 5.33
N TRP A 21 -6.74 5.15 4.60
CA TRP A 21 -6.46 4.42 3.37
C TRP A 21 -6.25 2.92 3.63
N ILE A 22 -5.28 2.57 4.49
CA ILE A 22 -4.94 1.17 4.76
C ILE A 22 -6.05 0.49 5.57
N GLY A 23 -6.71 1.22 6.49
CA GLY A 23 -7.88 0.73 7.19
C GLY A 23 -9.02 0.34 6.24
N LEU A 24 -9.31 1.16 5.23
CA LEU A 24 -10.32 0.83 4.22
C LEU A 24 -9.87 -0.30 3.28
N LEU A 25 -8.57 -0.38 2.96
CA LEU A 25 -8.02 -1.52 2.21
C LEU A 25 -8.31 -2.84 2.94
N TYR A 26 -8.05 -2.90 4.25
CA TYR A 26 -8.32 -4.06 5.09
C TYR A 26 -9.81 -4.31 5.27
N TYR A 27 -10.62 -3.26 5.44
CA TYR A 27 -12.07 -3.39 5.46
C TYR A 27 -12.58 -4.10 4.19
N PHE A 28 -12.17 -3.67 3.00
CA PHE A 28 -12.62 -4.31 1.75
C PHE A 28 -12.18 -5.76 1.64
N ASN A 29 -10.94 -6.06 2.04
CA ASN A 29 -10.31 -7.35 1.81
C ASN A 29 -10.63 -8.40 2.86
N PHE A 30 -10.82 -7.99 4.12
CA PHE A 30 -10.98 -8.88 5.26
C PHE A 30 -12.42 -8.93 5.76
N VAL A 31 -13.20 -7.87 5.54
CA VAL A 31 -14.55 -7.75 6.09
C VAL A 31 -15.61 -7.76 5.00
N GLN A 32 -15.64 -6.72 4.14
CA GLN A 32 -16.73 -6.53 3.17
C GLN A 32 -16.82 -7.71 2.19
N THR A 33 -15.68 -8.15 1.65
CA THR A 33 -15.64 -9.26 0.67
C THR A 33 -16.10 -10.58 1.27
N GLU A 34 -15.78 -10.85 2.54
CA GLU A 34 -16.18 -12.08 3.22
C GLU A 34 -17.67 -12.03 3.58
N TYR A 35 -18.13 -10.91 4.14
CA TYR A 35 -19.56 -10.68 4.41
C TYR A 35 -20.44 -10.86 3.16
N VAL A 36 -20.02 -10.33 2.01
CA VAL A 36 -20.79 -10.44 0.75
C VAL A 36 -20.92 -11.89 0.25
N LYS A 37 -20.06 -12.83 0.68
CA LYS A 37 -20.19 -14.25 0.29
C LYS A 37 -21.38 -14.92 0.99
N GLU A 38 -21.59 -14.59 2.25
CA GLU A 38 -22.61 -15.21 3.11
C GLU A 38 -23.91 -14.40 3.24
N ALA A 39 -23.88 -13.12 2.89
CA ALA A 39 -25.05 -12.26 2.95
C ALA A 39 -26.20 -12.75 2.04
N GLU A 40 -27.44 -12.38 2.38
CA GLU A 40 -28.59 -12.55 1.49
C GLU A 40 -28.56 -11.54 0.33
N ASP A 41 -29.27 -11.82 -0.76
CA ASP A 41 -29.25 -10.98 -1.98
C ASP A 41 -29.66 -9.53 -1.75
N SER A 42 -30.66 -9.30 -0.87
CA SER A 42 -31.12 -7.96 -0.48
C SER A 42 -30.01 -7.17 0.22
N ALA A 43 -29.29 -7.81 1.15
CA ALA A 43 -28.17 -7.21 1.86
C ALA A 43 -26.96 -6.96 0.96
N LYS A 44 -26.65 -7.88 0.04
CA LYS A 44 -25.61 -7.67 -0.99
C LYS A 44 -25.93 -6.46 -1.85
N ALA A 45 -27.19 -6.32 -2.29
CA ALA A 45 -27.62 -5.19 -3.09
C ALA A 45 -27.44 -3.86 -2.33
N ASP A 46 -27.84 -3.81 -1.05
CA ASP A 46 -27.67 -2.62 -0.22
C ASP A 46 -26.19 -2.23 -0.04
N VAL A 47 -25.32 -3.21 0.23
CA VAL A 47 -23.87 -2.99 0.31
C VAL A 47 -23.33 -2.42 -0.99
N MET A 48 -23.66 -3.01 -2.14
CA MET A 48 -23.13 -2.58 -3.43
C MET A 48 -23.67 -1.22 -3.89
N GLN A 49 -24.91 -0.88 -3.52
CA GLN A 49 -25.55 0.38 -3.93
C GLN A 49 -25.24 1.55 -2.99
N LYS A 50 -25.05 1.29 -1.70
CA LYS A 50 -24.94 2.34 -0.68
C LYS A 50 -23.59 2.34 0.01
N LEU A 51 -23.17 1.20 0.56
CA LEU A 51 -21.98 1.16 1.40
C LEU A 51 -20.70 1.25 0.58
N ALA A 52 -20.55 0.38 -0.42
CA ALA A 52 -19.34 0.27 -1.22
C ALA A 52 -18.97 1.59 -1.94
N PRO A 53 -19.92 2.34 -2.57
CA PRO A 53 -19.58 3.63 -3.18
C PRO A 53 -19.04 4.66 -2.19
N ARG A 54 -19.58 4.70 -0.95
CA ARG A 54 -19.11 5.62 0.11
C ARG A 54 -17.72 5.22 0.59
N ALA A 55 -17.51 3.94 0.87
CA ALA A 55 -16.20 3.43 1.28
C ALA A 55 -15.14 3.67 0.20
N LEU A 56 -15.47 3.43 -1.08
CA LEU A 56 -14.56 3.64 -2.22
C LEU A 56 -14.22 5.11 -2.42
N TRP A 57 -15.16 6.02 -2.13
CA TRP A 57 -14.91 7.46 -2.14
C TRP A 57 -13.86 7.85 -1.11
N TRP A 58 -13.97 7.38 0.13
CA TRP A 58 -12.97 7.66 1.16
C TRP A 58 -11.63 7.02 0.82
N PHE A 59 -11.66 5.77 0.36
CA PHE A 59 -10.46 4.99 0.03
C PHE A 59 -9.59 5.68 -1.03
N ARG A 60 -10.19 6.13 -2.15
CA ARG A 60 -9.43 6.77 -3.25
C ARG A 60 -8.80 8.10 -2.84
N TRP A 61 -9.52 8.92 -2.08
CA TRP A 61 -9.00 10.21 -1.66
C TRP A 61 -8.01 10.08 -0.51
N ALA A 62 -8.25 9.18 0.45
CA ALA A 62 -7.27 8.86 1.48
C ALA A 62 -5.95 8.37 0.86
N ALA A 63 -6.01 7.52 -0.18
CA ALA A 63 -4.82 7.10 -0.94
C ALA A 63 -4.09 8.29 -1.57
N LEU A 64 -4.81 9.17 -2.26
CA LEU A 64 -4.21 10.34 -2.90
C LEU A 64 -3.59 11.29 -1.88
N PHE A 65 -4.30 11.63 -0.80
CA PHE A 65 -3.80 12.57 0.19
C PHE A 65 -2.64 12.00 1.01
N THR A 66 -2.63 10.68 1.28
CA THR A 66 -1.44 10.01 1.84
C THR A 66 -0.25 10.18 0.91
N PHE A 67 -0.43 9.94 -0.40
CA PHE A 67 0.64 10.11 -1.38
C PHE A 67 1.15 11.56 -1.46
N LEU A 68 0.24 12.54 -1.58
CA LEU A 68 0.60 13.97 -1.69
C LEU A 68 1.33 14.48 -0.43
N THR A 69 0.83 14.14 0.75
CA THR A 69 1.52 14.48 2.01
C THR A 69 2.85 13.75 2.13
N GLY A 70 2.96 12.52 1.62
CA GLY A 70 4.22 11.77 1.53
C GLY A 70 5.27 12.44 0.65
N LEU A 71 4.88 12.98 -0.52
CA LEU A 71 5.80 13.75 -1.38
C LEU A 71 6.36 14.98 -0.66
N ILE A 72 5.52 15.67 0.11
CA ILE A 72 5.95 16.82 0.91
C ILE A 72 6.91 16.38 2.01
N LEU A 73 6.62 15.27 2.69
CA LEU A 73 7.51 14.71 3.71
C LEU A 73 8.86 14.27 3.12
N ILE A 74 8.89 13.69 1.92
CA ILE A 74 10.14 13.35 1.22
C ILE A 74 11.00 14.60 1.02
N TRP A 75 10.40 15.72 0.63
CA TRP A 75 11.13 16.99 0.51
C TRP A 75 11.74 17.40 1.86
N PHE A 76 10.97 17.37 2.95
CA PHE A 76 11.50 17.68 4.29
C PHE A 76 12.65 16.75 4.73
N ILE A 77 12.53 15.43 4.52
CA ILE A 77 13.56 14.44 4.92
C ILE A 77 14.73 14.31 3.93
N THR A 78 14.79 15.17 2.90
CA THR A 78 15.92 15.25 1.97
C THR A 78 16.58 16.62 2.03
N SER A 79 15.82 17.70 2.23
CA SER A 79 16.35 19.07 2.34
C SER A 79 16.85 19.41 3.75
N GLU A 80 16.16 18.97 4.80
CA GLU A 80 16.45 19.39 6.19
C GLU A 80 17.28 18.40 6.98
N ALA A 81 17.20 17.13 6.61
CA ALA A 81 17.98 16.07 7.20
C ALA A 81 18.30 15.07 6.09
N PRO A 82 19.54 14.60 5.93
CA PRO A 82 19.81 13.54 4.99
C PRO A 82 19.34 12.24 5.64
N ARG A 83 18.04 11.91 5.54
CA ARG A 83 17.46 10.72 6.18
C ARG A 83 16.80 9.78 5.19
N PHE A 84 16.99 10.03 3.90
CA PHE A 84 16.47 9.17 2.85
C PHE A 84 17.28 7.87 2.82
N SER A 85 16.62 6.76 3.14
CA SER A 85 17.22 5.43 3.23
C SER A 85 16.60 4.47 2.23
N LEU A 86 17.23 3.30 2.05
CA LEU A 86 16.68 2.22 1.21
C LEU A 86 15.28 1.78 1.68
N GLY A 87 15.06 1.70 2.99
CA GLY A 87 13.74 1.39 3.55
C GLY A 87 12.67 2.41 3.16
N ILE A 88 12.97 3.70 3.27
CA ILE A 88 12.06 4.76 2.82
C ILE A 88 11.79 4.64 1.32
N SER A 89 12.82 4.37 0.52
CA SER A 89 12.66 4.19 -0.93
C SER A 89 11.67 3.07 -1.28
N PHE A 90 11.71 1.93 -0.58
CA PHE A 90 10.77 0.83 -0.78
C PHE A 90 9.37 1.13 -0.25
N GLY A 91 9.26 1.78 0.91
CA GLY A 91 7.99 2.27 1.42
C GLY A 91 7.31 3.20 0.42
N VAL A 92 8.05 4.17 -0.11
CA VAL A 92 7.56 5.13 -1.12
C VAL A 92 7.17 4.42 -2.42
N LEU A 93 8.01 3.50 -2.91
CA LEU A 93 7.75 2.76 -4.14
C LEU A 93 6.46 1.94 -4.04
N MET A 94 6.33 1.10 -3.00
CA MET A 94 5.12 0.30 -2.78
C MET A 94 3.89 1.19 -2.57
N GLY A 95 3.99 2.24 -1.76
CA GLY A 95 2.90 3.19 -1.55
C GLY A 95 2.47 3.88 -2.85
N THR A 96 3.41 4.27 -3.70
CA THR A 96 3.12 4.89 -4.99
C THR A 96 2.39 3.92 -5.93
N ILE A 97 2.92 2.70 -6.09
CA ILE A 97 2.28 1.65 -6.90
C ILE A 97 0.87 1.35 -6.38
N MET A 98 0.73 1.21 -5.06
CA MET A 98 -0.57 0.95 -4.43
C MET A 98 -1.57 2.07 -4.73
N MET A 99 -1.16 3.35 -4.62
CA MET A 99 -2.01 4.50 -4.94
C MET A 99 -2.41 4.51 -6.42
N LEU A 100 -1.45 4.23 -7.32
CA LEU A 100 -1.71 4.10 -8.75
C LEU A 100 -2.68 2.96 -9.05
N ASN A 101 -2.59 1.83 -8.33
CA ASN A 101 -3.57 0.75 -8.42
C ASN A 101 -4.95 1.20 -7.98
N VAL A 102 -5.07 2.00 -6.92
CA VAL A 102 -6.35 2.54 -6.46
C VAL A 102 -7.03 3.36 -7.56
N TRP A 103 -6.30 4.30 -8.16
CA TRP A 103 -6.86 5.23 -9.14
C TRP A 103 -6.93 4.69 -10.57
N GLY A 104 -5.95 3.88 -10.97
CA GLY A 104 -5.79 3.37 -12.33
C GLY A 104 -6.46 2.02 -12.59
N ILE A 105 -6.59 1.16 -11.56
CA ILE A 105 -7.14 -0.20 -11.74
C ILE A 105 -8.41 -0.39 -10.92
N ILE A 106 -8.33 -0.21 -9.59
CA ILE A 106 -9.42 -0.52 -8.67
C ILE A 106 -10.62 0.38 -8.95
N TRP A 107 -10.45 1.71 -8.95
CA TRP A 107 -11.56 2.65 -9.10
C TRP A 107 -12.30 2.52 -10.44
N PRO A 108 -11.62 2.50 -11.62
CA PRO A 108 -12.31 2.36 -12.91
C PRO A 108 -13.13 1.06 -13.00
N ASN A 109 -12.58 -0.05 -12.52
CA ASN A 109 -13.28 -1.34 -12.53
C ASN A 109 -14.40 -1.38 -11.49
N GLN A 110 -14.19 -0.82 -10.29
CA GLN A 110 -15.22 -0.77 -9.25
C GLN A 110 -16.43 0.07 -9.66
N LYS A 111 -16.25 1.15 -10.43
CA LYS A 111 -17.36 1.90 -11.03
C LYS A 111 -18.29 0.99 -11.84
N ILE A 112 -17.74 0.04 -12.59
CA ILE A 112 -18.52 -0.92 -13.38
C ILE A 112 -19.22 -1.92 -12.45
N VAL A 113 -18.50 -2.46 -11.46
CA VAL A 113 -19.02 -3.46 -10.50
C VAL A 113 -20.24 -2.92 -9.75
N ILE A 114 -20.13 -1.70 -9.20
CA ILE A 114 -21.17 -1.05 -8.40
C ILE A 114 -22.21 -0.29 -9.26
N GLY A 115 -22.08 -0.32 -10.59
CA GLY A 115 -23.08 0.22 -11.52
C GLY A 115 -23.05 1.73 -11.77
N LEU A 116 -21.96 2.42 -11.40
CA LEU A 116 -21.74 3.84 -11.75
C LEU A 116 -21.26 4.04 -13.19
N SER A 117 -20.88 2.96 -13.89
CA SER A 117 -20.46 3.00 -15.29
C SER A 117 -20.89 1.72 -15.99
N SER A 118 -21.19 1.81 -17.29
CA SER A 118 -21.49 0.64 -18.12
C SER A 118 -20.23 -0.21 -18.35
N GLY A 119 -20.36 -1.53 -18.37
CA GLY A 119 -19.26 -2.43 -18.71
C GLY A 119 -19.50 -3.88 -18.28
N ASP A 120 -18.56 -4.76 -18.63
CA ASP A 120 -18.62 -6.17 -18.28
C ASP A 120 -18.16 -6.41 -16.83
N LYS A 121 -19.13 -6.63 -15.94
CA LYS A 121 -18.87 -6.92 -14.53
C LYS A 121 -18.05 -8.19 -14.31
N ALA A 122 -18.19 -9.20 -15.17
CA ALA A 122 -17.48 -10.47 -15.04
C ALA A 122 -15.97 -10.32 -15.32
N LYS A 123 -15.58 -9.29 -16.10
CA LYS A 123 -14.17 -8.90 -16.30
C LYS A 123 -13.68 -7.88 -15.28
N ALA A 124 -14.52 -6.91 -14.94
CA ALA A 124 -14.13 -5.81 -14.04
C ALA A 124 -13.91 -6.27 -12.59
N ALA A 125 -14.79 -7.14 -12.06
CA ALA A 125 -14.70 -7.57 -10.66
C ALA A 125 -13.40 -8.35 -10.35
N PRO A 126 -12.98 -9.36 -11.14
CA PRO A 126 -11.71 -10.04 -10.91
C PRO A 126 -10.50 -9.11 -11.02
N LYS A 127 -10.54 -8.14 -11.95
CA LYS A 127 -9.45 -7.18 -12.15
C LYS A 127 -9.29 -6.23 -10.95
N ALA A 128 -10.40 -5.68 -10.45
CA ALA A 128 -10.40 -4.86 -9.24
C ALA A 128 -9.97 -5.67 -8.01
N GLY A 129 -10.47 -6.90 -7.89
CA GLY A 129 -10.14 -7.81 -6.78
C GLY A 129 -8.66 -8.18 -6.74
N LEU A 130 -8.05 -8.49 -7.90
CA LEU A 130 -6.63 -8.80 -8.01
C LEU A 130 -5.76 -7.61 -7.58
N ALA A 131 -6.02 -6.42 -8.10
CA ALA A 131 -5.27 -5.23 -7.71
C ALA A 131 -5.45 -4.89 -6.22
N SER A 132 -6.64 -5.09 -5.66
CA SER A 132 -6.89 -4.90 -4.23
C SER A 132 -6.14 -5.90 -3.34
N ARG A 133 -6.07 -7.18 -3.75
CA ARG A 133 -5.26 -8.21 -3.06
C ARG A 133 -3.78 -7.95 -3.20
N THR A 134 -3.30 -7.49 -4.36
CA THR A 134 -1.90 -7.06 -4.55
C THR A 134 -1.54 -5.88 -3.65
N ASN A 135 -2.42 -4.87 -3.53
CA ASN A 135 -2.22 -3.79 -2.58
C ASN A 135 -2.18 -4.30 -1.13
N THR A 136 -3.05 -5.26 -0.78
CA THR A 136 -3.04 -5.87 0.55
C THR A 136 -1.73 -6.60 0.81
N LEU A 137 -1.21 -7.36 -0.16
CA LEU A 137 0.09 -8.03 -0.09
C LEU A 137 1.23 -7.04 0.18
N MET A 138 1.25 -5.89 -0.52
CA MET A 138 2.28 -4.85 -0.34
C MET A 138 2.10 -3.99 0.91
N SER A 139 0.96 -4.05 1.59
CA SER A 139 0.64 -3.13 2.69
C SER A 139 1.53 -3.33 3.93
N LEU A 140 1.77 -4.56 4.39
CA LEU A 140 2.61 -4.81 5.56
C LEU A 140 4.10 -4.48 5.32
N PRO A 141 4.75 -4.88 4.22
CA PRO A 141 6.15 -4.48 3.99
C PRO A 141 6.27 -2.96 3.87
N MET A 142 5.31 -2.29 3.23
CA MET A 142 5.27 -0.84 3.15
C MET A 142 5.17 -0.20 4.54
N LEU A 143 4.19 -0.62 5.37
CA LEU A 143 4.03 -0.10 6.73
C LEU A 143 5.26 -0.38 7.60
N TYR A 144 5.85 -1.57 7.49
CA TYR A 144 7.07 -1.94 8.20
C TYR A 144 8.19 -0.94 7.92
N PHE A 145 8.47 -0.62 6.65
CA PHE A 145 9.53 0.33 6.33
C PHE A 145 9.22 1.77 6.76
N MET A 146 7.96 2.19 6.70
CA MET A 146 7.55 3.51 7.20
C MET A 146 7.73 3.64 8.72
N VAL A 147 7.46 2.57 9.47
CA VAL A 147 7.66 2.56 10.93
C VAL A 147 9.14 2.39 11.29
N ALA A 148 9.83 1.44 10.67
CA ALA A 148 11.22 1.11 10.97
C ALA A 148 12.14 2.31 10.69
N SER A 149 11.92 3.05 9.60
CA SER A 149 12.74 4.23 9.27
C SER A 149 12.66 5.36 10.30
N ALA A 150 11.54 5.49 11.02
CA ALA A 150 11.40 6.48 12.09
C ALA A 150 12.11 6.09 13.40
N HIS A 151 12.38 4.79 13.59
CA HIS A 151 13.01 4.24 14.79
C HIS A 151 14.43 3.74 14.53
N ALA A 152 14.89 3.81 13.28
CA ALA A 152 16.28 3.62 12.94
C ALA A 152 17.12 4.74 13.56
N THR A 153 17.98 4.37 14.51
CA THR A 153 18.97 5.31 15.05
C THR A 153 19.99 5.68 13.96
N PRO A 154 20.51 6.92 13.90
CA PRO A 154 21.43 7.39 12.84
C PRO A 154 22.78 6.66 12.71
N ALA A 155 22.98 5.54 13.40
CA ALA A 155 24.19 4.72 13.34
C ALA A 155 23.88 3.27 12.95
N THR A 156 22.67 2.98 12.40
CA THR A 156 22.09 1.63 12.51
C THR A 156 21.50 0.93 11.26
N ASN A 157 21.47 1.53 10.07
CA ASN A 157 20.91 0.85 8.89
C ASN A 157 21.97 0.30 7.92
N GLY A 158 22.61 -0.78 8.36
CA GLY A 158 23.12 -1.80 7.45
C GLY A 158 22.23 -3.05 7.43
N GLY A 159 21.15 -3.09 8.22
CA GLY A 159 20.20 -4.19 8.14
C GLY A 159 19.86 -4.97 9.38
N LEU A 160 18.57 -5.17 9.67
CA LEU A 160 17.97 -5.96 10.76
C LEU A 160 18.47 -5.63 12.19
N TRP A 161 19.64 -5.00 12.30
CA TRP A 161 20.55 -4.79 13.43
C TRP A 161 21.55 -3.70 13.02
N SER A 162 21.30 -2.50 13.48
CA SER A 162 22.33 -1.53 13.83
C SER A 162 23.77 -1.56 13.25
N GLY A 163 24.02 -0.93 12.08
CA GLY A 163 25.34 -0.37 11.66
C GLY A 163 25.33 0.99 10.88
N GLU A 164 26.44 1.76 10.99
CA GLU A 164 26.67 3.21 10.72
C GLU A 164 26.48 3.77 9.28
N GLY A 165 25.79 3.09 8.37
CA GLY A 165 25.81 3.39 6.92
C GLY A 165 24.63 4.16 6.30
N ASP A 166 23.76 4.78 7.11
CA ASP A 166 22.34 5.10 6.81
C ASP A 166 22.05 6.25 5.80
N LEU A 167 22.97 6.52 4.88
CA LEU A 167 22.78 7.48 3.78
C LEU A 167 22.91 6.84 2.40
N ALA A 168 23.53 5.66 2.31
CA ALA A 168 23.80 5.02 1.04
C ALA A 168 22.68 4.01 0.72
N VAL A 169 21.87 4.30 -0.29
CA VAL A 169 21.00 3.32 -0.92
C VAL A 169 21.90 2.22 -1.49
N SER A 170 21.88 1.00 -0.92
CA SER A 170 22.52 -0.14 -1.57
C SER A 170 21.90 -0.34 -2.94
N MET A 171 22.70 -0.19 -4.00
CA MET A 171 22.22 -0.37 -5.37
C MET A 171 21.78 -1.81 -5.61
N THR A 172 22.50 -2.78 -5.02
CA THR A 172 22.16 -4.21 -5.11
C THR A 172 20.84 -4.49 -4.40
N GLY A 173 20.71 -4.06 -3.14
CA GLY A 173 19.47 -4.20 -2.38
C GLY A 173 18.29 -3.53 -3.10
N PHE A 174 18.49 -2.30 -3.60
CA PHE A 174 17.50 -1.56 -4.38
C PHE A 174 17.04 -2.31 -5.63
N ILE A 175 17.96 -2.78 -6.47
CA ILE A 175 17.62 -3.51 -7.70
C ILE A 175 16.86 -4.79 -7.39
N VAL A 176 17.31 -5.57 -6.40
CA VAL A 176 16.64 -6.82 -6.01
C VAL A 176 15.23 -6.54 -5.49
N GLY A 177 15.08 -5.58 -4.58
CA GLY A 177 13.76 -5.21 -4.06
C GLY A 177 12.83 -4.62 -5.14
N LEU A 178 13.38 -3.82 -6.05
CA LEU A 178 12.64 -3.29 -7.20
C LEU A 178 12.12 -4.41 -8.09
N ILE A 179 12.94 -5.41 -8.42
CA ILE A 179 12.52 -6.57 -9.21
C ILE A 179 11.38 -7.32 -8.52
N ILE A 180 11.48 -7.55 -7.21
CA ILE A 180 10.43 -8.22 -6.43
C ILE A 180 9.11 -7.44 -6.50
N ILE A 181 9.16 -6.13 -6.22
CA ILE A 181 7.98 -5.26 -6.23
C ILE A 181 7.34 -5.20 -7.62
N LEU A 182 8.15 -5.01 -8.67
CA LEU A 182 7.65 -4.93 -10.05
C LEU A 182 7.12 -6.27 -10.55
N ALA A 183 7.67 -7.41 -10.12
CA ALA A 183 7.12 -8.72 -10.45
C ALA A 183 5.73 -8.93 -9.83
N ILE A 184 5.55 -8.49 -8.57
CA ILE A 184 4.24 -8.49 -7.90
C ILE A 184 3.24 -7.60 -8.63
N GLU A 185 3.66 -6.39 -9.01
CA GLU A 185 2.81 -5.45 -9.73
C GLU A 185 2.47 -5.93 -11.16
N ALA A 186 3.42 -6.55 -11.86
CA ALA A 186 3.19 -7.16 -13.17
C ALA A 186 2.07 -8.20 -13.12
N ASN A 187 1.96 -8.97 -12.03
CA ASN A 187 0.81 -9.86 -11.83
C ASN A 187 -0.51 -9.10 -11.66
N ALA A 188 -0.54 -7.94 -10.99
CA ALA A 188 -1.74 -7.11 -10.92
C ALA A 188 -2.17 -6.57 -12.30
N LEU A 189 -1.20 -6.23 -13.15
CA LEU A 189 -1.43 -5.65 -14.48
C LEU A 189 -1.82 -6.68 -15.55
N TRP A 190 -1.21 -7.87 -15.55
CA TRP A 190 -1.40 -8.85 -16.64
C TRP A 190 -1.77 -10.25 -16.16
N GLY A 191 -1.65 -10.51 -14.87
CA GLY A 191 -1.85 -11.83 -14.28
C GLY A 191 -3.28 -12.11 -13.84
N LYS A 192 -3.40 -13.10 -12.95
CA LYS A 192 -4.65 -13.60 -12.38
C LYS A 192 -4.46 -13.85 -10.89
N MET A 193 -5.58 -13.99 -10.17
CA MET A 193 -5.54 -14.38 -8.76
C MET A 193 -4.83 -15.73 -8.60
N ASN A 194 -3.86 -15.80 -7.70
CA ASN A 194 -3.12 -17.01 -7.39
C ASN A 194 -3.32 -17.41 -5.92
N GLY A 195 -2.94 -18.65 -5.58
CA GLY A 195 -3.17 -19.20 -4.24
C GLY A 195 -2.48 -18.44 -3.10
N ALA A 196 -1.42 -17.68 -3.38
CA ALA A 196 -0.70 -16.93 -2.35
C ALA A 196 -1.48 -15.71 -1.84
N ILE A 197 -2.44 -15.19 -2.61
CA ILE A 197 -3.21 -13.98 -2.25
C ILE A 197 -4.73 -14.15 -2.38
N GLN A 198 -5.21 -15.33 -2.77
CA GLN A 198 -6.63 -15.55 -3.06
C GLN A 198 -7.53 -15.43 -1.82
N SER A 199 -7.09 -15.98 -0.68
CA SER A 199 -7.84 -15.94 0.59
C SER A 199 -7.27 -14.90 1.55
N VAL A 200 -8.07 -14.51 2.56
CA VAL A 200 -7.65 -13.59 3.62
C VAL A 200 -6.40 -14.12 4.35
N ASN A 201 -6.41 -15.38 4.78
CA ASN A 201 -5.27 -15.97 5.48
C ASN A 201 -4.03 -16.07 4.58
N ALA A 202 -4.22 -16.39 3.29
CA ALA A 202 -3.12 -16.47 2.34
C ALA A 202 -2.47 -15.10 2.13
N VAL A 203 -3.25 -14.05 1.86
CA VAL A 203 -2.67 -12.72 1.61
C VAL A 203 -2.01 -12.13 2.85
N ILE A 204 -2.55 -12.37 4.05
CA ILE A 204 -1.93 -11.94 5.31
C ILE A 204 -0.59 -12.65 5.51
N THR A 205 -0.58 -13.99 5.39
CA THR A 205 0.64 -14.80 5.53
C THR A 205 1.69 -14.37 4.50
N SER A 206 1.31 -14.24 3.24
CA SER A 206 2.20 -13.81 2.16
C SER A 206 2.73 -12.40 2.37
N SER A 207 1.94 -11.48 2.93
CA SER A 207 2.37 -10.12 3.23
C SER A 207 3.39 -10.08 4.37
N ILE A 208 3.23 -10.93 5.39
CA ILE A 208 4.23 -11.10 6.46
C ILE A 208 5.52 -11.70 5.89
N VAL A 209 5.42 -12.76 5.09
CA VAL A 209 6.59 -13.38 4.43
C VAL A 209 7.31 -12.37 3.54
N LEU A 210 6.58 -11.60 2.74
CA LEU A 210 7.15 -10.55 1.91
C LEU A 210 7.84 -9.47 2.75
N THR A 211 7.27 -9.11 3.91
CA THR A 211 7.90 -8.18 4.87
C THR A 211 9.26 -8.69 5.32
N VAL A 212 9.35 -9.97 5.71
CA VAL A 212 10.62 -10.58 6.13
C VAL A 212 11.63 -10.62 4.97
N ILE A 213 11.20 -11.03 3.77
CA ILE A 213 12.06 -11.07 2.58
C ILE A 213 12.61 -9.67 2.29
N MET A 214 11.74 -8.66 2.25
CA MET A 214 12.16 -7.29 1.94
C MET A 214 13.05 -6.72 3.04
N ALA A 215 12.78 -7.03 4.32
CA ALA A 215 13.65 -6.65 5.43
C ALA A 215 15.05 -7.27 5.28
N ILE A 216 15.13 -8.55 4.88
CA ILE A 216 16.39 -9.22 4.57
C ILE A 216 17.11 -8.52 3.41
N VAL A 217 16.41 -8.21 2.31
CA VAL A 217 16.96 -7.49 1.16
C VAL A 217 17.54 -6.13 1.57
N THR A 218 16.85 -5.39 2.43
CA THR A 218 17.38 -4.11 2.95
C THR A 218 18.57 -4.26 3.90
N SER A 219 18.81 -5.48 4.39
CA SER A 219 19.75 -5.74 5.48
C SER A 219 21.00 -6.54 5.14
N ALA A 220 20.95 -7.28 4.04
CA ALA A 220 21.97 -8.25 3.70
C ALA A 220 22.61 -7.95 2.34
N LEU A 221 22.07 -6.97 1.60
CA LEU A 221 22.45 -6.60 0.23
C LEU A 221 22.70 -5.11 0.15
#